data_AF-A0AAX1QES9-F1
#
_entry.id   AF-A0AAX1QES9-F1
#
_cell.length_a   1.000
_cell.length_b   1.000
_cell.length_c   1.000
_cell.angle_alpha   90.00
_cell.angle_beta   90.00
_cell.angle_gamma   90.00
#
_symmetry.space_group_name_H-M   'P 1'
#
loop_
_entity.id
_entity.type
_entity.pdbx_description
1 polymer ?
#
loop_
_entity_poly.entity_id
_entity_poly.type
_entity_poly.pdbx_seq_one_letter_code
_entity_poly.pdbx_strand_id
1 'polypeptide(L)'
;MSTHSGIQLILIGLFLLGGFAAVLTALLRRNRNPRAVPALVAVVAFLFLCLGSVVMVLVQTMQNSGMVLFALLILTAVVMLCGMVWFLLGHVREMNKTILALLMTYLLVVLFVTLLSRQGQHNTSVIMELELFRALKMQDTDVLRHLLQNAALFVPLGVLLPLLHRSLRSVWWALLGGAALSTMIETTQLVLAVGQCDVNDILTNALGAVLGYGVFWLFGRRME
;
A
#
# COMPACT_ATOMS: atom_id res chain seq x y z
N MET A 1 17.16 7.15 19.98
CA MET A 1 17.16 5.84 19.29
C MET A 1 15.89 5.00 19.49
N SER A 2 14.80 5.46 20.13
CA SER A 2 13.68 4.56 20.50
C SER A 2 12.31 4.86 19.86
N THR A 3 12.06 6.03 19.29
CA THR A 3 10.71 6.41 18.82
C THR A 3 10.41 6.00 17.38
N HIS A 4 11.40 6.09 16.47
CA HIS A 4 11.22 5.78 15.05
C HIS A 4 11.02 4.29 14.78
N SER A 5 11.78 3.43 15.46
CA SER A 5 11.58 1.97 15.42
C SER A 5 10.24 1.54 16.03
N GLY A 6 9.73 2.30 17.01
CA GLY A 6 8.47 2.01 17.69
C GLY A 6 7.26 2.05 16.75
N ILE A 7 7.15 3.05 15.88
CA ILE A 7 6.02 3.16 14.95
C ILE A 7 6.06 2.03 13.91
N GLN A 8 7.25 1.66 13.43
CA GLN A 8 7.41 0.58 12.48
C GLN A 8 7.03 -0.78 13.07
N LEU A 9 7.41 -1.02 14.34
CA LEU A 9 6.98 -2.21 15.07
C LEU A 9 5.45 -2.25 15.23
N ILE A 10 4.80 -1.13 15.52
CA ILE A 10 3.33 -1.04 15.57
C ILE A 10 2.73 -1.38 14.20
N LEU A 11 3.26 -0.83 13.11
CA LEU A 11 2.76 -1.11 11.76
C LEU A 11 2.96 -2.57 11.35
N ILE A 12 4.11 -3.17 11.67
CA ILE A 12 4.35 -4.61 11.50
C ILE A 12 3.30 -5.42 12.28
N GLY A 13 3.04 -5.05 13.54
CA GLY A 13 2.03 -5.69 14.38
C GLY A 13 0.62 -5.60 13.78
N LEU A 14 0.22 -4.41 13.30
CA LEU A 14 -1.05 -4.20 12.61
C LEU A 14 -1.15 -5.02 11.32
N PHE A 15 -0.04 -5.14 10.57
CA PHE A 15 0.02 -5.92 9.35
C PHE A 15 -0.21 -7.41 9.63
N LEU A 16 0.47 -7.95 10.63
CA LEU A 16 0.33 -9.34 11.07
C LEU A 16 -1.09 -9.61 11.59
N LEU A 17 -1.64 -8.70 12.39
CA LEU A 17 -3.00 -8.83 12.93
C LEU A 17 -4.07 -8.75 11.82
N GLY A 18 -3.91 -7.84 10.86
CA GLY A 18 -4.78 -7.73 9.70
C GLY A 18 -4.73 -8.99 8.82
N GLY A 19 -3.54 -9.51 8.55
CA GLY A 19 -3.35 -10.77 7.86
C GLY A 19 -4.02 -11.95 8.58
N PHE A 20 -3.89 -12.01 9.91
CA PHE A 20 -4.51 -13.03 10.75
C PHE A 20 -6.03 -12.99 10.59
N ALA A 21 -6.63 -11.81 10.75
CA ALA A 21 -8.07 -11.62 10.61
C ALA A 21 -8.57 -11.97 9.21
N ALA A 22 -7.83 -11.60 8.16
CA ALA A 22 -8.20 -11.88 6.77
C ALA A 22 -8.18 -13.38 6.46
N VAL A 23 -7.10 -14.08 6.82
CA VAL A 23 -6.97 -15.54 6.64
C VAL A 23 -8.03 -16.27 7.45
N LEU A 24 -8.23 -15.89 8.71
CA LEU A 24 -9.24 -16.50 9.57
C LEU A 24 -10.64 -16.33 8.98
N THR A 25 -10.99 -15.11 8.54
CA THR A 25 -12.30 -14.83 7.94
C THR A 25 -12.51 -15.63 6.64
N ALA A 26 -11.48 -15.73 5.79
CA ALA A 26 -11.56 -16.51 4.55
C ALA A 26 -11.78 -18.00 4.83
N LEU A 27 -11.08 -18.57 5.81
CA LEU A 27 -11.22 -19.96 6.19
C LEU A 27 -12.57 -20.24 6.87
N LEU A 28 -13.05 -19.34 7.73
CA LEU A 28 -14.36 -19.46 8.37
C LEU A 28 -15.51 -19.35 7.37
N ARG A 29 -15.40 -18.49 6.35
CA ARG A 29 -16.41 -18.42 5.27
C ARG A 29 -16.49 -19.70 4.44
N ARG A 30 -15.38 -20.42 4.29
CA ARG A 30 -15.30 -21.66 3.53
C ARG A 30 -15.69 -22.90 4.34
N ASN A 31 -15.45 -22.88 5.66
CA ASN A 31 -15.73 -24.01 6.54
C ASN A 31 -17.17 -23.96 7.08
N ARG A 32 -18.00 -24.92 6.68
CA ARG A 32 -19.40 -25.05 7.14
C ARG A 32 -19.56 -25.81 8.46
N ASN A 33 -18.49 -26.39 9.01
CA ASN A 33 -18.55 -27.19 10.24
C ASN A 33 -18.21 -26.33 11.48
N PRO A 34 -19.20 -25.98 12.34
CA PRO A 34 -18.98 -25.13 13.50
C PRO A 34 -18.09 -25.78 14.58
N ARG A 35 -18.05 -27.12 14.65
CA ARG A 35 -17.20 -27.84 15.62
C ARG A 35 -15.71 -27.74 15.31
N ALA A 36 -15.36 -27.48 14.05
CA ALA A 36 -13.97 -27.30 13.62
C ALA A 36 -13.47 -25.85 13.80
N VAL A 37 -14.35 -24.89 14.13
CA VAL A 37 -14.00 -23.48 14.26
C VAL A 37 -12.95 -23.24 15.35
N PRO A 38 -13.04 -23.79 16.58
CA PRO A 38 -12.03 -23.57 17.60
C PRO A 38 -10.65 -24.09 17.19
N ALA A 39 -10.61 -25.29 16.57
CA ALA A 39 -9.37 -25.88 16.06
C ALA A 39 -8.76 -25.03 14.94
N LEU A 40 -9.60 -24.54 14.01
CA LEU A 40 -9.17 -23.67 12.93
C LEU A 40 -8.58 -22.36 13.46
N VAL A 41 -9.25 -21.71 14.42
CA VAL A 41 -8.74 -20.49 15.08
C VAL A 41 -7.39 -20.77 15.74
N ALA A 42 -7.27 -21.87 16.47
CA ALA A 42 -6.03 -22.26 17.16
C ALA A 42 -4.87 -22.48 16.16
N VAL A 43 -5.11 -23.19 15.06
CA VAL A 43 -4.09 -23.44 14.02
C VAL A 43 -3.67 -22.13 13.35
N VAL A 44 -4.62 -21.28 12.96
CA VAL A 44 -4.29 -19.99 12.33
C VAL A 44 -3.55 -19.08 13.30
N ALA A 45 -3.93 -19.07 14.59
CA ALA A 45 -3.24 -18.29 15.61
C ALA A 45 -1.80 -18.78 15.81
N PHE A 46 -1.60 -20.10 15.88
CA PHE A 46 -0.26 -20.68 15.97
C PHE A 46 0.63 -20.30 14.79
N LEU A 47 0.11 -20.40 13.55
CA LEU A 47 0.87 -20.01 12.35
C LEU A 47 1.25 -18.53 12.36
N PHE A 48 0.35 -17.64 12.78
CA PHE A 48 0.65 -16.21 12.88
C PHE A 48 1.61 -15.87 14.02
N LEU A 49 1.59 -16.61 15.13
CA LEU A 49 2.59 -16.48 16.19
C LEU A 49 3.98 -16.90 15.71
N CYS A 50 4.07 -18.00 14.95
CA CYS A 50 5.33 -18.42 14.31
C CYS A 50 5.83 -17.38 13.29
N LEU A 51 4.95 -16.85 12.44
CA LEU A 51 5.33 -15.80 11.51
C LEU A 51 5.81 -14.54 12.27
N GLY A 52 5.09 -14.15 13.32
CA GLY A 52 5.46 -13.02 14.16
C GLY A 52 6.82 -13.19 14.83
N SER A 53 7.15 -14.39 15.33
CA SER A 53 8.46 -14.65 15.93
C SER A 53 9.59 -14.57 14.90
N VAL A 54 9.40 -15.11 13.69
CA VAL A 54 10.37 -14.97 12.58
C VAL A 54 10.58 -13.51 12.24
N VAL A 55 9.50 -12.74 12.10
CA VAL A 55 9.57 -11.30 11.80
C VAL A 55 10.32 -10.55 12.90
N MET A 56 10.08 -10.86 14.18
CA MET A 56 10.81 -10.24 15.29
C MET A 56 12.30 -10.59 15.30
N VAL A 57 12.65 -11.84 14.99
CA VAL A 57 14.06 -12.24 14.81
C VAL A 57 14.70 -11.45 13.66
N LEU A 58 14.02 -11.33 12.52
CA LEU A 58 14.52 -10.53 11.39
C LEU A 58 14.74 -9.06 11.77
N VAL A 59 13.82 -8.46 12.54
CA VAL A 59 14.00 -7.08 13.03
C VAL A 59 15.24 -6.97 13.92
N GLN A 60 15.46 -7.95 14.80
CA GLN A 60 16.64 -7.98 15.68
C GLN A 60 17.94 -8.19 14.91
N THR A 61 17.95 -9.08 13.91
CA THR A 61 19.14 -9.38 13.11
C THR A 61 19.49 -8.24 12.15
N MET A 62 18.49 -7.63 11.52
CA MET A 62 18.71 -6.56 10.54
C MET A 62 18.93 -5.19 11.18
N GLN A 63 18.68 -5.05 12.49
CA GLN A 63 18.75 -3.78 13.25
C GLN A 63 17.98 -2.61 12.61
N ASN A 64 17.07 -2.89 11.67
CA ASN A 64 16.33 -1.91 10.89
C ASN A 64 14.93 -2.47 10.61
N SER A 65 14.01 -2.14 11.52
CA SER A 65 12.59 -2.50 11.41
C SER A 65 11.93 -1.98 10.13
N GLY A 66 12.46 -0.90 9.54
CA GLY A 66 11.95 -0.34 8.31
C GLY A 66 12.20 -1.23 7.09
N MET A 67 13.36 -1.89 7.00
CA MET A 67 13.63 -2.87 5.93
C MET A 67 12.67 -4.06 6.00
N VAL A 68 12.37 -4.55 7.21
CA VAL A 68 11.43 -5.66 7.41
C VAL A 68 10.01 -5.24 7.03
N LEU A 69 9.58 -4.05 7.44
CA LEU A 69 8.29 -3.49 7.04
C LEU A 69 8.20 -3.35 5.51
N PHE A 70 9.24 -2.83 4.86
CA PHE A 70 9.29 -2.68 3.41
C PHE A 70 9.21 -4.03 2.68
N ALA A 71 9.90 -5.07 3.17
CA ALA A 71 9.81 -6.41 2.60
C ALA A 71 8.39 -7.01 2.69
N LEU A 72 7.69 -6.81 3.82
CA LEU A 72 6.28 -7.22 3.98
C LEU A 72 5.35 -6.44 3.04
N LEU A 73 5.60 -5.14 2.87
CA LEU A 73 4.86 -4.30 1.91
C LEU A 73 5.07 -4.79 0.48
N ILE A 74 6.29 -5.16 0.07
CA ILE A 74 6.55 -5.73 -1.26
C ILE A 74 5.77 -7.02 -1.47
N LEU A 75 5.87 -7.96 -0.53
CA LEU A 75 5.18 -9.26 -0.64
C LEU A 75 3.68 -9.06 -0.86
N THR A 76 3.09 -8.11 -0.12
CA THR A 76 1.65 -7.89 -0.15
C THR A 76 1.20 -7.02 -1.32
N ALA A 77 2.04 -6.08 -1.77
CA ALA A 77 1.85 -5.36 -3.02
C ALA A 77 1.82 -6.32 -4.21
N VAL A 78 2.73 -7.30 -4.28
CA VAL A 78 2.75 -8.32 -5.34
C VAL A 78 1.45 -9.13 -5.35
N VAL A 79 1.02 -9.65 -4.19
CA VAL A 79 -0.24 -10.41 -4.09
C VAL A 79 -1.43 -9.55 -4.52
N MET A 80 -1.50 -8.30 -4.05
CA MET A 80 -2.58 -7.38 -4.39
C MET A 80 -2.61 -7.01 -5.88
N LEU A 81 -1.45 -6.76 -6.50
CA LEU A 81 -1.36 -6.42 -7.92
C LEU A 81 -1.69 -7.61 -8.80
N CYS A 82 -1.22 -8.81 -8.47
CA CYS A 82 -1.62 -10.04 -9.17
C CYS A 82 -3.14 -10.25 -9.08
N GLY A 83 -3.73 -10.07 -7.90
CA GLY A 83 -5.18 -10.13 -7.70
C GLY A 83 -5.94 -9.06 -8.49
N MET A 84 -5.41 -7.82 -8.53
CA MET A 84 -6.00 -6.72 -9.30
C MET A 84 -5.94 -7.01 -10.81
N VAL A 85 -4.79 -7.42 -11.34
CA VAL A 85 -4.65 -7.78 -12.77
C VAL A 85 -5.60 -8.91 -13.14
N TRP A 86 -5.65 -9.97 -12.32
CA TRP A 86 -6.59 -11.07 -12.51
C TRP A 86 -8.05 -10.57 -12.55
N PHE A 87 -8.44 -9.71 -11.61
CA PHE A 87 -9.77 -9.11 -11.56
C PHE A 87 -10.08 -8.29 -12.82
N LEU A 88 -9.16 -7.41 -13.23
CA LEU A 88 -9.32 -6.55 -14.40
C LEU A 88 -9.42 -7.36 -15.70
N LEU A 89 -8.61 -8.41 -15.86
CA LEU A 89 -8.69 -9.31 -17.02
C LEU A 89 -10.04 -10.03 -17.08
N GLY A 90 -10.56 -10.48 -15.94
CA GLY A 90 -11.86 -11.14 -15.85
C GLY A 90 -13.05 -10.23 -16.17
N HIS A 91 -12.94 -8.93 -15.91
CA HIS A 91 -14.04 -7.96 -16.07
C HIS A 91 -13.82 -6.96 -17.21
N VAL A 92 -12.81 -7.16 -18.05
CA VAL A 92 -12.41 -6.17 -19.08
C VAL A 92 -13.55 -5.81 -20.04
N ARG A 93 -14.50 -6.73 -20.27
CA ARG A 93 -15.67 -6.50 -21.14
C ARG A 93 -16.72 -5.58 -20.50
N GLU A 94 -16.82 -5.57 -19.17
CA GLU A 94 -17.80 -4.79 -18.40
C GLU A 94 -17.27 -3.41 -17.99
N MET A 95 -15.96 -3.22 -18.07
CA MET A 95 -15.29 -1.98 -17.68
C MET A 95 -15.50 -0.85 -18.69
N ASN A 96 -15.60 0.38 -18.17
CA ASN A 96 -15.65 1.58 -19.00
C ASN A 96 -14.30 1.80 -19.70
N LYS A 97 -14.27 1.64 -21.03
CA LYS A 97 -13.05 1.71 -21.85
C LYS A 97 -12.38 3.08 -21.82
N THR A 98 -13.16 4.15 -21.73
CA THR A 98 -12.63 5.52 -21.64
C THR A 98 -11.91 5.72 -20.31
N ILE A 99 -12.53 5.27 -19.19
CA ILE A 99 -11.91 5.34 -17.87
C ILE A 99 -10.67 4.43 -17.79
N LEU A 100 -10.71 3.25 -18.41
CA LEU A 100 -9.55 2.37 -18.50
C LEU A 100 -8.40 3.05 -19.25
N ALA A 101 -8.67 3.68 -20.40
CA ALA A 101 -7.66 4.41 -21.16
C ALA A 101 -7.08 5.61 -20.36
N LEU A 102 -7.93 6.34 -19.63
CA LEU A 102 -7.50 7.41 -18.73
C LEU A 102 -6.63 6.88 -17.59
N LEU A 103 -7.01 5.75 -16.98
CA LEU A 103 -6.21 5.09 -15.94
C LEU A 103 -4.85 4.66 -16.47
N MET A 104 -4.80 4.02 -17.65
CA MET A 104 -3.53 3.62 -18.26
C MET A 104 -2.65 4.81 -18.60
N THR A 105 -3.23 5.89 -19.14
CA THR A 105 -2.51 7.13 -19.45
C THR A 105 -1.96 7.76 -18.16
N TYR A 106 -2.79 7.85 -17.13
CA TYR A 106 -2.38 8.32 -15.80
C TYR A 106 -1.22 7.49 -15.23
N LEU A 107 -1.31 6.16 -15.26
CA LEU A 107 -0.26 5.27 -14.75
C LEU A 107 1.06 5.47 -15.51
N LEU A 108 1.00 5.62 -16.84
CA LEU A 108 2.18 5.92 -17.64
C LEU A 108 2.81 7.27 -17.27
N VAL A 109 1.98 8.32 -17.07
CA VAL A 109 2.47 9.64 -16.63
C VAL A 109 3.11 9.54 -15.25
N VAL A 110 2.48 8.85 -14.30
CA VAL A 110 3.03 8.65 -12.96
C VAL A 110 4.38 7.94 -13.04
N LEU A 111 4.48 6.82 -13.76
CA LEU A 111 5.74 6.09 -13.93
C LEU A 111 6.81 6.94 -14.63
N PHE A 112 6.43 7.73 -15.63
CA PHE A 112 7.35 8.65 -16.31
C PHE A 112 7.89 9.72 -15.34
N VAL A 113 7.00 10.38 -14.60
CA VAL A 113 7.38 11.43 -13.65
C VAL A 113 8.24 10.86 -12.52
N THR A 114 7.88 9.71 -11.97
CA THR A 114 8.58 9.14 -10.81
C THR A 114 9.91 8.46 -11.18
N LEU A 115 10.00 7.81 -12.34
CA LEU A 115 11.19 7.04 -12.72
C LEU A 115 12.16 7.84 -13.61
N LEU A 116 11.64 8.61 -14.58
CA LEU A 116 12.48 9.26 -15.60
C LEU A 116 12.79 10.72 -15.24
N SER A 117 11.86 11.44 -14.61
CA SER A 117 12.09 12.85 -14.28
C SER A 117 13.02 13.07 -13.08
N ARG A 118 13.38 12.00 -12.35
CA ARG A 118 14.35 12.02 -11.25
C ARG A 118 15.79 11.67 -11.68
N GLN A 119 16.04 11.34 -12.96
CA GLN A 119 17.38 11.11 -13.49
C GLN A 119 18.20 12.41 -13.53
N GLY A 120 18.88 12.75 -12.44
CA GLY A 120 19.80 13.88 -12.43
C GLY A 120 20.27 14.39 -11.08
N GLN A 121 19.62 14.02 -9.97
CA GLN A 121 20.02 14.49 -8.64
C GLN A 121 19.92 13.39 -7.58
N HIS A 122 21.09 13.11 -6.98
CA HIS A 122 21.33 12.51 -5.65
C HIS A 122 21.76 11.04 -5.58
N ASN A 123 22.65 10.82 -4.60
CA ASN A 123 23.13 9.52 -4.13
C ASN A 123 21.94 8.59 -3.88
N THR A 124 22.04 7.33 -4.32
CA THR A 124 21.11 6.28 -3.92
C THR A 124 21.10 6.16 -2.40
N SER A 125 20.05 6.66 -1.77
CA SER A 125 19.82 6.57 -0.34
C SER A 125 18.55 5.77 -0.10
N VAL A 126 18.53 5.05 1.01
CA VAL A 126 17.42 4.17 1.40
C VAL A 126 16.90 4.69 2.73
N ILE A 127 15.81 5.46 2.69
CA ILE A 127 15.11 5.93 3.89
C ILE A 127 14.07 4.89 4.25
N MET A 128 14.45 4.07 5.22
CA MET A 128 13.53 3.13 5.81
C MET A 128 12.91 3.67 7.09
N GLU A 129 13.31 4.84 7.58
CA GLU A 129 12.76 5.44 8.81
C GLU A 129 11.48 6.21 8.54
N LEU A 130 10.46 5.96 9.36
CA LEU A 130 9.20 6.71 9.27
C LEU A 130 9.36 8.06 9.98
N GLU A 131 9.37 9.14 9.20
CA GLU A 131 9.51 10.52 9.68
C GLU A 131 8.23 11.33 9.50
N LEU A 132 7.21 10.82 8.79
CA LEU A 132 5.94 11.50 8.53
C LEU A 132 5.34 12.19 9.77
N PHE A 133 5.17 11.45 10.87
CA PHE A 133 4.57 12.00 12.09
C PHE A 133 5.44 13.07 12.76
N ARG A 134 6.76 12.95 12.64
CA ARG A 134 7.69 13.95 13.15
C ARG A 134 7.63 15.21 12.30
N ALA A 135 7.64 15.08 10.99
CA ALA A 135 7.52 16.21 10.05
C ALA A 135 6.22 16.99 10.28
N LEU A 136 5.09 16.28 10.47
CA LEU A 136 3.80 16.90 10.80
C LEU A 136 3.84 17.63 12.14
N LYS A 137 4.53 17.08 13.15
CA LYS A 137 4.65 17.68 14.48
C LYS A 137 5.58 18.89 14.50
N MET A 138 6.67 18.83 13.74
CA MET A 138 7.69 19.89 13.67
C MET A 138 7.35 20.98 12.64
N GLN A 139 6.28 20.81 11.87
CA GLN A 139 5.83 21.74 10.81
C GLN A 139 6.94 22.09 9.82
N ASP A 140 7.76 21.11 9.46
CA ASP A 140 8.79 21.28 8.43
C ASP A 140 8.10 21.50 7.08
N THR A 141 8.22 22.71 6.54
CA THR A 141 7.49 23.13 5.33
C THR A 141 7.98 22.41 4.08
N ASP A 142 9.26 22.07 4.00
CA ASP A 142 9.84 21.41 2.83
C ASP A 142 9.43 19.95 2.79
N VAL A 143 9.50 19.26 3.93
CA VAL A 143 9.01 17.88 4.06
C VAL A 143 7.50 17.82 3.83
N LEU A 144 6.72 18.72 4.42
CA LEU A 144 5.27 18.76 4.22
C LEU A 144 4.91 19.00 2.74
N ARG A 145 5.64 19.87 2.04
CA ARG A 145 5.44 20.11 0.62
C ARG A 145 5.71 18.86 -0.21
N HIS A 146 6.79 18.12 0.07
CA HIS A 146 7.08 16.85 -0.61
C HIS A 146 5.98 15.81 -0.37
N LEU A 147 5.54 15.67 0.88
CA LEU A 147 4.45 14.76 1.24
C LEU A 147 3.15 15.11 0.49
N LEU A 148 2.79 16.40 0.40
CA LEU A 148 1.61 16.84 -0.33
C LEU A 148 1.71 16.56 -1.83
N GLN A 149 2.89 16.72 -2.43
CA GLN A 149 3.11 16.42 -3.85
C GLN A 149 2.94 14.93 -4.13
N ASN A 150 3.47 14.09 -3.26
CA ASN A 150 3.33 12.63 -3.32
C ASN A 150 1.85 12.21 -3.19
N ALA A 151 1.16 12.70 -2.15
CA ALA A 151 -0.28 12.45 -2.00
C ALA A 151 -1.09 12.93 -3.22
N ALA A 152 -0.82 14.13 -3.73
CA ALA A 152 -1.53 14.70 -4.87
C ALA A 152 -1.39 13.84 -6.14
N LEU A 153 -0.21 13.24 -6.35
CA LEU A 153 0.05 12.35 -7.48
C LEU A 153 -0.88 11.13 -7.48
N PHE A 154 -1.31 10.66 -6.31
CA PHE A 154 -2.14 9.46 -6.15
C PHE A 154 -3.65 9.74 -6.04
N VAL A 155 -4.06 11.01 -5.92
CA VAL A 155 -5.49 11.39 -5.92
C VAL A 155 -6.23 10.86 -7.16
N PRO A 156 -5.72 10.97 -8.40
CA PRO A 156 -6.42 10.45 -9.57
C PRO A 156 -6.65 8.94 -9.52
N LEU A 157 -5.73 8.15 -8.95
CA LEU A 157 -5.93 6.72 -8.76
C LEU A 157 -7.19 6.43 -7.94
N GLY A 158 -7.36 7.15 -6.82
CA GLY A 158 -8.51 7.03 -5.94
C GLY A 158 -9.85 7.37 -6.58
N VAL A 159 -9.83 8.28 -7.57
CA VAL A 159 -11.01 8.69 -8.34
C VAL A 159 -11.30 7.68 -9.47
N LEU A 160 -10.27 7.22 -10.18
CA LEU A 160 -10.42 6.42 -11.38
C LEU A 160 -10.83 4.97 -11.08
N LEU A 161 -10.32 4.36 -10.00
CA LEU A 161 -10.68 2.99 -9.61
C LEU A 161 -12.21 2.77 -9.45
N PRO A 162 -12.94 3.56 -8.65
CA PRO A 162 -14.39 3.38 -8.49
C PRO A 162 -15.21 3.74 -9.73
N LEU A 163 -14.67 4.58 -10.63
CA LEU A 163 -15.28 4.89 -11.93
C LEU A 163 -15.06 3.77 -12.96
N LEU A 164 -14.00 2.99 -12.81
CA LEU A 164 -13.62 1.93 -13.73
C LEU A 164 -14.58 0.74 -13.66
N HIS A 165 -14.95 0.33 -12.45
CA HIS A 165 -15.83 -0.80 -12.22
C HIS A 165 -16.56 -0.70 -10.87
N ARG A 166 -17.82 -1.14 -10.80
CA ARG A 166 -18.66 -1.04 -9.59
C ARG A 166 -18.05 -1.78 -8.39
N SER A 167 -17.44 -2.95 -8.60
CA SER A 167 -16.76 -3.71 -7.53
C SER A 167 -15.53 -3.02 -6.93
N LEU A 168 -15.02 -1.98 -7.59
CA LEU A 168 -13.89 -1.16 -7.13
C LEU A 168 -14.34 0.07 -6.32
N ARG A 169 -15.65 0.25 -6.11
CA ARG A 169 -16.24 1.31 -5.28
C ARG A 169 -16.09 1.01 -3.78
N SER A 170 -14.84 0.89 -3.33
CA SER A 170 -14.50 0.70 -1.93
C SER A 170 -13.23 1.46 -1.60
N VAL A 171 -13.23 2.15 -0.46
CA VAL A 171 -12.04 2.86 0.05
C VAL A 171 -10.85 1.90 0.23
N TRP A 172 -11.11 0.62 0.48
CA TRP A 172 -10.08 -0.41 0.59
C TRP A 172 -9.31 -0.62 -0.72
N TRP A 173 -9.97 -0.51 -1.87
CA TRP A 173 -9.28 -0.61 -3.16
C TRP A 173 -8.41 0.60 -3.44
N ALA A 174 -8.84 1.79 -3.02
CA ALA A 174 -8.02 2.99 -3.12
C ALA A 174 -6.80 2.91 -2.17
N LEU A 175 -7.01 2.53 -0.92
CA LEU A 175 -5.94 2.38 0.07
C LEU A 175 -4.92 1.30 -0.34
N LEU A 176 -5.39 0.07 -0.58
CA LEU A 176 -4.51 -1.06 -0.86
C LEU A 176 -3.91 -0.98 -2.27
N GLY A 177 -4.67 -0.49 -3.25
CA GLY A 177 -4.19 -0.28 -4.62
C GLY A 177 -3.14 0.83 -4.68
N GLY A 178 -3.37 1.94 -3.96
CA GLY A 178 -2.38 3.03 -3.83
C GLY A 178 -1.11 2.58 -3.12
N ALA A 179 -1.23 1.89 -1.99
CA ALA A 179 -0.07 1.34 -1.27
C ALA A 179 0.71 0.33 -2.12
N ALA A 180 0.03 -0.55 -2.87
CA ALA A 180 0.67 -1.54 -3.72
C ALA A 180 1.41 -0.89 -4.90
N LEU A 181 0.76 0.06 -5.59
CA LEU A 181 1.40 0.79 -6.69
C LEU A 181 2.60 1.60 -6.19
N SER A 182 2.48 2.29 -5.07
CA SER A 182 3.59 3.07 -4.51
C SER A 182 4.76 2.19 -4.11
N THR A 183 4.50 1.05 -3.45
CA THR A 183 5.55 0.09 -3.09
C THR A 183 6.31 -0.38 -4.34
N MET A 184 5.62 -0.63 -5.46
CA MET A 184 6.29 -1.01 -6.71
C MET A 184 7.12 0.11 -7.32
N ILE A 185 6.66 1.36 -7.26
CA ILE A 185 7.43 2.52 -7.73
C ILE A 185 8.72 2.66 -6.92
N GLU A 186 8.62 2.67 -5.58
CA GLU A 186 9.78 2.75 -4.68
C GLU A 186 10.77 1.60 -4.91
N THR A 187 10.25 0.38 -5.06
CA THR A 187 11.08 -0.81 -5.35
C THR A 187 11.79 -0.67 -6.71
N THR A 188 11.11 -0.14 -7.72
CA THR A 188 11.69 0.06 -9.05
C THR A 188 12.77 1.15 -9.01
N GLN A 189 12.54 2.24 -8.28
CA GLN A 189 13.55 3.29 -8.09
C GLN A 189 14.80 2.77 -7.37
N LEU A 190 14.60 1.90 -6.37
CA LEU A 190 15.69 1.23 -5.67
C LEU A 190 16.50 0.33 -6.60
N VAL A 191 15.84 -0.53 -7.37
CA VAL A 191 16.50 -1.49 -8.29
C VAL A 191 17.23 -0.77 -9.42
N LEU A 192 16.63 0.29 -9.96
CA LEU A 192 17.22 1.07 -11.06
C LEU A 192 18.26 2.10 -10.57
N ALA A 193 18.44 2.26 -9.25
CA ALA A 193 19.36 3.24 -8.67
C ALA A 193 19.09 4.68 -9.14
N VAL A 194 17.84 5.01 -9.49
CA VAL A 194 17.43 6.31 -10.06
C VAL A 194 16.84 7.27 -9.03
N GLY A 195 16.81 6.90 -7.76
CA GLY A 195 16.24 7.73 -6.71
C GLY A 195 16.43 7.19 -5.30
N GLN A 196 15.74 7.83 -4.37
CA GLN A 196 15.69 7.46 -2.97
C GLN A 196 14.45 6.61 -2.70
N CYS A 197 14.66 5.43 -2.12
CA CYS A 197 13.56 4.58 -1.67
C CYS A 197 13.09 5.10 -0.31
N ASP A 198 11.82 5.51 -0.20
CA ASP A 198 11.26 6.09 1.03
C ASP A 198 9.93 5.43 1.44
N VAL A 199 9.91 4.82 2.62
CA VAL A 199 8.69 4.22 3.20
C VAL A 199 7.61 5.28 3.50
N ASN A 200 8.01 6.53 3.75
CA ASN A 200 7.07 7.64 3.95
C ASN A 200 6.26 7.92 2.67
N ASP A 201 6.88 7.77 1.49
CA ASP A 201 6.22 8.01 0.21
C ASP A 201 5.10 6.99 -0.03
N ILE A 202 5.31 5.73 0.36
CA ILE A 202 4.28 4.68 0.30
C ILE A 202 3.04 5.05 1.10
N LEU A 203 3.22 5.49 2.34
CA LEU A 203 2.11 5.86 3.21
C LEU A 203 1.38 7.09 2.67
N THR A 204 2.13 8.08 2.21
CA THR A 204 1.58 9.36 1.76
C THR A 204 0.84 9.22 0.44
N ASN A 205 1.35 8.40 -0.48
CA ASN A 205 0.70 8.03 -1.73
C ASN A 205 -0.59 7.22 -1.48
N ALA A 206 -0.57 6.28 -0.52
CA ALA A 206 -1.77 5.55 -0.13
C ALA A 206 -2.85 6.48 0.44
N LEU A 207 -2.46 7.47 1.27
CA LEU A 207 -3.36 8.51 1.75
C LEU A 207 -3.91 9.36 0.60
N GLY A 208 -3.08 9.73 -0.37
CA GLY A 208 -3.48 10.42 -1.59
C GLY A 208 -4.59 9.68 -2.36
N ALA A 209 -4.44 8.36 -2.52
CA ALA A 209 -5.46 7.53 -3.14
C ALA A 209 -6.77 7.49 -2.31
N VAL A 210 -6.69 7.41 -0.98
CA VAL A 210 -7.88 7.49 -0.11
C VAL A 210 -8.58 8.86 -0.25
N LEU A 211 -7.82 9.95 -0.31
CA LEU A 211 -8.37 11.29 -0.55
C LEU A 211 -9.08 11.36 -1.91
N GLY A 212 -8.49 10.79 -2.96
CA GLY A 212 -9.12 10.65 -4.27
C GLY A 212 -10.43 9.87 -4.24
N TYR A 213 -10.49 8.78 -3.47
CA TYR A 213 -11.75 8.07 -3.26
C TYR A 213 -12.80 8.94 -2.54
N GLY A 214 -12.36 9.74 -1.57
CA GLY A 214 -13.21 10.74 -0.92
C GLY A 214 -13.79 11.75 -1.92
N VAL A 215 -12.99 12.23 -2.87
CA VAL A 215 -13.45 13.08 -3.98
C VAL A 215 -14.50 12.36 -4.81
N PHE A 216 -14.23 11.12 -5.25
CA PHE A 216 -15.23 10.31 -5.96
C PHE A 216 -16.53 10.18 -5.16
N TRP A 217 -16.46 9.93 -3.86
CA TRP A 217 -17.64 9.76 -3.03
C TRP A 217 -18.45 11.06 -2.87
N LEU A 218 -17.78 12.21 -2.71
CA LEU A 218 -18.43 13.51 -2.58
C LEU A 218 -19.17 13.91 -3.87
N PHE A 219 -18.56 13.71 -5.04
CA PHE A 219 -19.16 14.08 -6.32
C PHE A 219 -20.04 12.99 -6.92
N GLY A 220 -19.78 11.72 -6.60
CA GLY A 220 -20.52 10.55 -7.08
C GLY A 220 -21.92 10.44 -6.50
N ARG A 221 -22.20 11.06 -5.34
CA ARG A 221 -23.55 11.21 -4.78
C ARG A 221 -24.55 11.98 -5.67
N ARG A 222 -24.08 12.60 -6.77
CA ARG A 222 -24.92 13.30 -7.76
C ARG A 222 -25.16 12.52 -9.05
N MET A 223 -24.58 11.33 -9.20
CA MET A 223 -24.69 10.52 -10.44
C MET A 223 -25.46 9.21 -10.26
N GLU A 224 -26.14 9.04 -9.13
CA GLU A 224 -27.14 8.00 -8.86
C GLU A 224 -28.51 8.65 -8.71
#